data_AF-A0A3D4U0M8-F1
#
_entry.id   AF-A0A3D4U0M8-F1
#
_cell.length_a   1.000
_cell.length_b   1.000
_cell.length_c   1.000
_cell.angle_alpha   90.00
_cell.angle_beta   90.00
_cell.angle_gamma   90.00
#
_symmetry.space_group_name_H-M   'P 1'
#
loop_
_entity.id
_entity.type
_entity.pdbx_description
1 polymer ?
#
loop_
_entity_poly.entity_id
_entity_poly.type
_entity_poly.pdbx_seq_one_letter_code
_entity_poly.pdbx_strand_id
1 'polypeptide(L)' 'MAYNRKNLLTRIIEIQNITLEQKKKGVTQIWVYNNLIKDRFNISIKTFNNYLGVNAKKELKELEKGKE' A
#
# COMPACT_ATOMS: atom_id res chain seq x y z
N MET A 1 21.27 4.74 -7.84
CA MET A 1 19.86 5.04 -7.48
C MET A 1 19.25 3.84 -6.79
N ALA A 2 19.37 3.74 -5.46
CA ALA A 2 18.57 2.77 -4.73
C ALA A 2 17.12 3.24 -4.83
N TYR A 3 16.26 2.52 -5.54
CA TYR A 3 14.82 2.69 -5.41
C TYR A 3 14.52 2.63 -3.92
N ASN A 4 14.19 3.77 -3.31
CA ASN A 4 14.06 3.89 -1.86
C ASN A 4 12.97 2.91 -1.43
N ARG A 5 13.37 1.72 -0.98
CA ARG A 5 12.47 0.66 -0.49
C ARG A 5 11.52 1.24 0.57
N LYS A 6 12.02 2.21 1.34
CA LYS A 6 11.24 3.09 2.21
C LYS A 6 10.06 3.77 1.51
N ASN A 7 10.27 4.44 0.37
CA ASN A 7 9.21 5.14 -0.38
C ASN A 7 8.15 4.18 -0.94
N LEU A 8 8.57 3.00 -1.40
CA LEU A 8 7.65 1.95 -1.84
C LEU A 8 6.81 1.42 -0.66
N LEU A 9 7.43 1.16 0.49
CA LEU A 9 6.71 0.71 1.69
C LEU A 9 5.76 1.77 2.24
N THR A 10 6.17 3.04 2.27
CA THR A 10 5.28 4.16 2.64
C THR A 10 4.06 4.21 1.73
N ARG A 11 4.27 4.06 0.41
CA ARG A 11 3.19 4.03 -0.57
C ARG A 11 2.26 2.83 -0.37
N ILE A 12 2.77 1.65 -0.04
CA ILE A 12 1.97 0.46 0.29
C ILE A 12 1.12 0.72 1.55
N ILE A 13 1.71 1.30 2.59
CA ILE A 13 1.01 1.63 3.85
C ILE A 13 -0.12 2.63 3.58
N GLU A 14 0.10 3.62 2.73
CA GLU A 14 -0.93 4.59 2.35
C GLU A 14 -2.12 3.91 1.65
N ILE A 15 -1.85 3.03 0.68
CA ILE A 15 -2.88 2.24 -0.01
C ILE A 15 -3.66 1.36 0.96
N GLN A 16 -2.97 0.71 1.91
CA GLN A 16 -3.60 -0.12 2.94
C GLN A 16 -4.51 0.70 3.86
N ASN A 17 -4.06 1.88 4.29
CA ASN A 17 -4.86 2.78 5.13
C ASN A 17 -6.13 3.25 4.41
N ILE A 18 -6.01 3.74 3.16
CA ILE A 18 -7.15 4.15 2.35
C ILE A 18 -8.15 2.98 2.23
N THR A 19 -7.66 1.79 1.92
CA THR A 19 -8.52 0.61 1.80
C THR A 19 -9.21 0.26 3.11
N LEU A 20 -8.52 0.36 4.24
CA LEU A 20 -9.09 0.10 5.57
C LEU A 20 -10.18 1.13 5.93
N GLU A 21 -9.94 2.41 5.68
CA GLU A 21 -10.91 3.49 5.92
C GLU A 21 -12.18 3.32 5.07
N GLN A 22 -12.03 2.97 3.80
CA GLN A 22 -13.17 2.73 2.92
C GLN A 22 -13.91 1.44 3.27
N LYS A 23 -13.18 0.39 3.69
CA LYS A 23 -13.79 -0.84 4.19
C LYS A 23 -14.63 -0.59 5.45
N LYS A 24 -14.20 0.30 6.35
CA LYS A 24 -15.01 0.73 7.51
C LYS A 24 -16.33 1.39 7.10
N LYS A 25 -16.37 2.03 5.92
CA LYS A 25 -17.57 2.63 5.33
C LYS A 25 -18.45 1.60 4.59
N GLY A 26 -18.09 0.32 4.58
CA GLY A 26 -18.81 -0.75 3.88
C GLY A 26 -18.49 -0.88 2.39
N VAL A 27 -17.43 -0.21 1.92
CA VAL A 27 -17.07 -0.19 0.49
C VAL A 27 -16.20 -1.39 0.12
N THR A 28 -16.46 -1.98 -1.06
CA THR A 28 -15.69 -3.12 -1.58
C THR A 28 -14.30 -2.70 -2.07
N GLN A 29 -13.32 -3.59 -1.91
CA GLN A 29 -11.93 -3.38 -2.37
C GLN A 29 -11.83 -3.06 -3.87
N ILE A 30 -12.70 -3.64 -4.71
CA ILE A 30 -12.75 -3.37 -6.15
C ILE A 30 -13.15 -1.91 -6.41
N TRP A 31 -14.12 -1.38 -5.65
CA TRP A 31 -14.55 0.00 -5.78
C TRP A 31 -13.44 0.96 -5.35
N VAL A 32 -12.76 0.67 -4.23
CA VAL A 32 -11.59 1.44 -3.77
C VAL A 32 -10.51 1.45 -4.84
N TYR A 33 -10.21 0.30 -5.43
CA TYR A 33 -9.22 0.21 -6.49
C TYR A 33 -9.60 1.09 -7.70
N ASN A 34 -10.83 0.94 -8.21
CA ASN A 34 -11.25 1.66 -9.41
C ASN A 34 -11.40 3.17 -9.21
N ASN A 35 -11.85 3.63 -8.04
CA ASN A 35 -12.14 5.05 -7.80
C ASN A 35 -10.98 5.82 -7.16
N LEU A 36 -10.17 5.20 -6.30
CA LEU A 36 -9.16 5.90 -5.50
C LEU A 36 -7.74 5.51 -5.87
N ILE A 37 -7.49 4.23 -6.15
CA ILE A 37 -6.12 3.72 -6.30
C ILE A 37 -5.62 3.80 -7.74
N LYS A 38 -6.46 3.41 -8.70
CA LYS A 38 -6.09 3.35 -10.11
C LYS A 38 -5.68 4.73 -10.65
N ASP A 39 -6.46 5.76 -10.30
CA ASP A 39 -6.21 7.15 -10.69
C ASP A 39 -4.98 7.74 -9.98
N ARG A 40 -4.88 7.58 -8.66
CA ARG A 40 -3.81 8.18 -7.85
C ARG A 40 -2.44 7.53 -8.04
N PHE A 41 -2.39 6.20 -8.15
CA PHE A 41 -1.12 5.46 -8.11
C PHE A 41 -0.75 4.80 -9.44
N ASN A 42 -1.65 4.79 -10.44
CA ASN A 42 -1.43 4.16 -11.74
C ASN A 42 -0.91 2.72 -11.63
N ILE A 43 -1.44 1.94 -10.67
CA ILE A 43 -1.07 0.54 -10.48
C ILE A 43 -2.15 -0.38 -11.00
N SER A 44 -1.74 -1.56 -11.48
CA SER A 44 -2.66 -2.63 -11.85
C SER A 44 -3.29 -3.29 -10.62
N ILE A 45 -4.46 -3.92 -10.82
CA ILE A 45 -5.20 -4.59 -9.74
C ILE A 45 -4.41 -5.74 -9.11
N LYS A 46 -3.59 -6.43 -9.92
CA LYS A 46 -2.66 -7.46 -9.44
C LYS A 46 -1.64 -6.87 -8.45
N THR A 47 -1.09 -5.70 -8.75
CA THR A 47 -0.15 -4.99 -7.87
C THR A 47 -0.84 -4.51 -6.59
N PHE A 48 -2.06 -4.00 -6.70
CA PHE A 48 -2.86 -3.62 -5.54
C PHE A 48 -3.11 -4.81 -4.59
N ASN A 49 -3.54 -5.96 -5.13
CA ASN A 49 -3.73 -7.17 -4.32
C ASN A 49 -2.43 -7.66 -3.69
N ASN A 50 -1.31 -7.59 -4.42
CA ASN A 50 -0.01 -7.90 -3.86
C ASN A 50 0.34 -6.98 -2.68
N TYR A 51 0.12 -5.67 -2.83
CA TYR A 51 0.38 -4.67 -1.79
C TYR A 51 -0.52 -4.84 -0.56
N LEU A 52 -1.76 -5.32 -0.71
CA LEU A 52 -2.62 -5.67 0.42
C LEU A 52 -2.10 -6.86 1.23
N GLY A 53 -1.41 -7.80 0.59
CA GLY A 53 -0.80 -8.96 1.25
C GLY A 53 0.59 -8.71 1.84
N VAL A 54 1.27 -7.64 1.42
CA VAL A 54 2.60 -7.27 1.93
C VAL A 54 2.49 -6.71 3.34
N ASN A 55 3.28 -7.25 4.27
CA ASN A 55 3.33 -6.76 5.64
C ASN A 55 4.23 -5.51 5.76
N ALA A 56 3.84 -4.43 5.08
CA ALA A 56 4.67 -3.25 4.89
C ALA A 56 5.11 -2.56 6.20
N LYS A 57 4.29 -2.65 7.26
CA LYS A 57 4.65 -2.16 8.61
C LYS A 57 5.86 -2.92 9.19
N LYS A 58 5.92 -4.24 8.99
CA LYS A 58 7.03 -5.07 9.46
C LYS A 58 8.30 -4.76 8.66
N GLU A 59 8.20 -4.76 7.33
CA GLU A 59 9.36 -4.44 6.47
C GLU A 59 9.92 -3.04 6.73
N LEU A 60 9.07 -2.04 6.98
CA LEU A 60 9.53 -0.70 7.32
C LEU A 60 10.31 -0.70 8.63
N LYS A 61 9.80 -1.40 9.65
CA LYS A 61 10.46 -1.54 10.95
C LYS A 61 11.79 -2.27 10.84
N GLU A 62 11.89 -3.31 10.00
CA GLU A 62 13.14 -4.02 9.74
C GLU A 62 14.15 -3.15 9.00
N LEU A 63 13.71 -2.32 8.05
CA LEU A 63 14.56 -1.33 7.38
C LEU A 63 15.09 -0.23 8.30
N GLU A 64 14.30 0.17 9.29
CA GLU A 64 14.74 1.14 10.30
C GLU A 64 15.73 0.50 11.29
N LYS A 65 15.49 -0.76 11.70
CA LYS A 65 16.35 -1.48 12.63
C LYS A 65 17.70 -1.89 12.02
N GLY A 66 17.75 -2.19 10.72
CA GLY A 66 18.98 -2.54 10.01
C GLY A 66 19.86 -1.35 9.63
N LYS A 67 19.54 -0.13 10.09
CA LYS A 67 20.35 1.08 9.92
C LYS A 67 21.21 1.45 11.13
N GLU A 68 21.16 0.63 12.20
CA GLU A 68 22.05 0.68 13.37
C GLU A 68 23.25 -0.25 13.16
#